data_AF-A0A7S3XIX2-F1
#
_entry.id   AF-A0A7S3XIX2-F1
#
_cell.length_a   1.000
_cell.length_b   1.000
_cell.length_c   1.000
_cell.angle_alpha   90.00
_cell.angle_beta   90.00
_cell.angle_gamma   90.00
#
_symmetry.space_group_name_H-M   'P 1'
#
loop_
_entity.id
_entity.type
_entity.pdbx_description
1 polymer ?
#
loop_
_entity_poly.entity_id
_entity_poly.type
_entity_poly.pdbx_seq_one_letter_code
_entity_poly.pdbx_strand_id
1 'polypeptide(L)'
;KQRDRLGVSSPLGAILDHGVDACTMGILMLSVARCLGAPGEFPNDIPVAVPAVLAVVSCFWLPHWNHMHTGKLQVGGVTEAQALVGIFYLICGVFGEDFFRKDTLFIPGWTRGELLVYAVLIGASLLCAYDILTCLFASKDKVHTSFGYR
;
A
#
# COMPACT_ATOMS: atom_id res chain seq x y z
N LYS A 1 -8.44 -20.87 2.47
CA LYS A 1 -8.63 -21.88 3.55
C LYS A 1 -10.09 -22.31 3.74
N GLN A 2 -11.04 -21.45 4.12
CA GLN A 2 -12.44 -21.88 4.30
C GLN A 2 -13.12 -22.24 2.97
N ARG A 3 -12.85 -21.48 1.91
CA ARG A 3 -13.39 -21.73 0.56
C ARG A 3 -12.92 -23.06 -0.02
N ASP A 4 -11.69 -23.45 0.27
CA ASP A 4 -11.11 -24.74 -0.15
C ASP A 4 -11.75 -25.91 0.62
N ARG A 5 -12.07 -25.70 1.91
CA ARG A 5 -12.78 -26.69 2.74
C ARG A 5 -14.23 -26.90 2.31
N LEU A 6 -14.86 -25.87 1.77
CA LEU A 6 -16.25 -25.88 1.33
C LEU A 6 -16.41 -26.17 -0.18
N GLY A 7 -15.31 -26.30 -0.93
CA GLY A 7 -15.33 -26.55 -2.36
C GLY A 7 -15.92 -25.40 -3.21
N VAL A 8 -15.99 -24.17 -2.65
CA VAL A 8 -16.64 -23.00 -3.28
C VAL A 8 -15.63 -21.93 -3.71
N SER A 9 -14.43 -22.35 -4.11
CA SER A 9 -13.42 -21.47 -4.67
C SER A 9 -13.82 -21.00 -6.08
N SER A 10 -14.34 -19.79 -6.18
CA SER A 10 -14.66 -19.09 -7.44
C SER A 10 -13.65 -17.96 -7.76
N PRO A 11 -13.34 -17.70 -9.04
CA PRO A 11 -12.52 -16.56 -9.45
C PRO A 11 -13.11 -15.22 -8.98
N LEU A 12 -14.42 -15.07 -9.05
CA LEU A 12 -15.14 -13.87 -8.59
C LEU A 12 -14.91 -13.60 -7.09
N GLY A 13 -14.97 -14.65 -6.25
CA GLY A 13 -14.76 -14.47 -4.83
C GLY A 13 -13.30 -14.16 -4.47
N ALA A 14 -12.32 -14.54 -5.30
CA ALA A 14 -10.92 -14.14 -5.09
C ALA A 14 -10.70 -12.65 -5.40
N ILE A 15 -11.31 -12.16 -6.48
CA ILE A 15 -11.28 -10.72 -6.82
C ILE A 15 -11.97 -9.89 -5.75
N LEU A 16 -13.11 -10.35 -5.23
CA LEU A 16 -13.83 -9.64 -4.17
C LEU A 16 -13.02 -9.57 -2.87
N ASP A 17 -12.37 -10.66 -2.46
CA ASP A 17 -11.51 -10.73 -1.25
C ASP A 17 -10.40 -9.67 -1.31
N HIS A 18 -9.68 -9.63 -2.43
CA HIS A 18 -8.61 -8.65 -2.64
C HIS A 18 -9.11 -7.21 -2.82
N GLY A 19 -10.27 -7.00 -3.44
CA GLY A 19 -10.88 -5.68 -3.55
C GLY A 19 -11.25 -5.11 -2.18
N VAL A 20 -11.78 -5.96 -1.30
CA VAL A 20 -12.05 -5.58 0.09
C VAL A 20 -10.76 -5.27 0.84
N ASP A 21 -9.69 -6.06 0.70
CA ASP A 21 -8.39 -5.77 1.30
C ASP A 21 -7.86 -4.39 0.91
N ALA A 22 -7.97 -4.02 -0.37
CA ALA A 22 -7.56 -2.71 -0.88
C ALA A 22 -8.39 -1.57 -0.29
N CYS A 23 -9.72 -1.74 -0.22
CA CYS A 23 -10.62 -0.76 0.39
C CYS A 23 -10.34 -0.59 1.89
N THR A 24 -10.20 -1.68 2.63
CA THR A 24 -9.87 -1.67 4.05
C THR A 24 -8.52 -0.98 4.28
N MET A 25 -7.52 -1.27 3.46
CA MET A 25 -6.22 -0.61 3.58
C MET A 25 -6.30 0.89 3.30
N GLY A 26 -7.08 1.32 2.28
CA GLY A 26 -7.31 2.74 2.01
C GLY A 26 -7.91 3.48 3.21
N ILE A 27 -8.90 2.88 3.88
CA ILE A 27 -9.52 3.44 5.09
C ILE A 27 -8.50 3.53 6.23
N LEU A 28 -7.71 2.48 6.46
CA LEU A 28 -6.67 2.49 7.49
C LEU A 28 -5.62 3.59 7.24
N MET A 29 -5.19 3.76 5.99
CA MET A 29 -4.22 4.80 5.63
C MET A 29 -4.76 6.22 5.85
N LEU A 30 -6.07 6.45 5.65
CA LEU A 30 -6.71 7.72 6.01
C LEU A 30 -6.71 7.95 7.53
N SER A 31 -6.91 6.89 8.32
CA SER A 31 -6.79 6.98 9.77
C SER A 31 -5.34 7.26 10.21
N VAL A 32 -4.35 6.60 9.60
CA VAL A 32 -2.92 6.88 9.85
C VAL A 32 -2.61 8.34 9.53
N ALA A 33 -3.06 8.84 8.38
CA ALA A 33 -2.92 10.25 8.00
C ALA A 33 -3.51 11.19 9.07
N ARG A 34 -4.67 10.85 9.63
CA ARG A 34 -5.29 11.64 10.69
C ARG A 34 -4.51 11.62 12.00
N CYS A 35 -3.96 10.48 12.41
CA CYS A 35 -3.13 10.37 13.62
C CYS A 35 -1.81 11.16 13.49
N LEU A 36 -1.29 11.28 12.28
CA LEU A 36 -0.10 12.07 12.02
C LEU A 36 -0.40 13.58 12.18
N GLY A 37 -1.55 14.05 11.68
CA GLY A 37 -2.00 15.43 11.90
C GLY A 37 -2.76 15.97 10.68
N ALA A 38 -3.51 17.06 10.88
CA ALA A 38 -4.13 17.74 9.76
C ALA A 38 -3.07 18.45 8.88
N PRO A 39 -3.33 18.66 7.58
CA PRO A 39 -2.57 19.63 6.80
C PRO A 39 -2.54 20.97 7.56
N GLY A 40 -1.37 21.60 7.69
CA GLY A 40 -1.18 22.80 8.50
C GLY A 40 -0.59 22.58 9.90
N GLU A 41 -0.56 21.35 10.43
CA GLU A 41 -0.05 21.06 11.78
C GLU A 41 1.41 20.61 11.83
N PHE A 42 2.03 20.33 10.67
CA PHE A 42 3.43 19.95 10.58
C PHE A 42 4.31 21.15 10.22
N PRO A 43 5.54 21.25 10.78
CA PRO A 43 6.43 22.39 10.55
C PRO A 43 6.73 22.67 9.07
N ASN A 44 6.72 21.62 8.23
CA ASN A 44 7.00 21.76 6.80
C ASN A 44 5.73 21.89 5.94
N ASP A 45 4.54 21.80 6.54
CA ASP A 45 3.21 21.99 5.93
C ASP A 45 3.03 21.35 4.54
N ILE A 46 3.37 20.07 4.42
CA ILE A 46 3.34 19.38 3.13
C ILE A 46 2.10 18.46 3.08
N PRO A 47 1.27 18.54 2.03
CA PRO A 47 0.13 17.65 1.84
C PRO A 47 0.56 16.23 1.42
N VAL A 48 1.65 15.67 1.97
CA VAL A 48 2.24 14.36 1.59
C VAL A 48 1.34 13.20 1.99
N ALA A 49 0.46 13.40 2.98
CA ALA A 49 -0.45 12.36 3.43
C ALA A 49 -1.38 11.86 2.31
N VAL A 50 -1.88 12.75 1.45
CA VAL A 50 -2.77 12.38 0.34
C VAL A 50 -2.03 11.59 -0.74
N PRO A 51 -0.89 12.04 -1.29
CA PRO A 51 -0.04 11.24 -2.17
C PRO A 51 0.39 9.91 -1.56
N ALA A 52 0.70 9.85 -0.26
CA ALA A 52 1.08 8.62 0.42
C ALA A 52 -0.08 7.61 0.47
N VAL A 53 -1.30 8.05 0.80
CA VAL A 53 -2.50 7.22 0.76
C VAL A 53 -2.74 6.69 -0.66
N LEU A 54 -2.67 7.57 -1.66
CA LEU A 54 -2.87 7.19 -3.07
C LEU A 54 -1.79 6.21 -3.57
N ALA A 55 -0.53 6.41 -3.19
CA ALA A 55 0.57 5.52 -3.54
C ALA A 55 0.38 4.13 -2.91
N VAL A 56 -0.01 4.06 -1.63
CA VAL A 56 -0.25 2.78 -0.95
C VAL A 56 -1.45 2.04 -1.56
N VAL A 57 -2.56 2.74 -1.86
CA VAL A 57 -3.72 2.12 -2.54
C VAL A 57 -3.32 1.61 -3.93
N SER A 58 -2.45 2.35 -4.64
CA SER A 58 -1.94 1.93 -5.95
C SER A 58 -1.12 0.63 -5.87
N CYS A 59 -0.41 0.37 -4.77
CA CYS A 59 0.28 -0.91 -4.53
C CYS A 59 -0.66 -2.11 -4.40
N PHE A 60 -1.97 -1.91 -4.14
CA PHE A 60 -2.95 -3.00 -4.19
C PHE A 60 -3.54 -3.18 -5.58
N TRP A 61 -3.67 -2.10 -6.34
CA TRP A 61 -4.24 -2.12 -7.68
C TRP A 61 -3.26 -2.61 -8.76
N LEU A 62 -2.01 -2.14 -8.72
CA LEU A 62 -1.02 -2.42 -9.76
C LEU A 62 -0.62 -3.90 -9.89
N PRO A 63 -0.46 -4.68 -8.80
CA PRO A 63 -0.23 -6.12 -8.93
C PRO A 63 -1.38 -6.86 -9.60
N HIS A 64 -2.63 -6.41 -9.39
CA HIS A 64 -3.80 -6.98 -10.07
C HIS A 64 -3.83 -6.63 -11.55
N TRP A 65 -3.56 -5.38 -11.89
CA TRP A 65 -3.38 -4.97 -13.28
C TRP A 65 -2.27 -5.80 -13.96
N ASN A 66 -1.12 -5.95 -13.29
CA ASN A 66 -0.01 -6.77 -13.75
C ASN A 66 -0.43 -8.23 -13.93
N HIS A 67 -1.21 -8.80 -13.01
CA HIS A 67 -1.73 -10.16 -13.14
C HIS A 67 -2.60 -10.34 -14.39
N MET A 68 -3.46 -9.37 -14.72
CA MET A 68 -4.31 -9.43 -15.92
C MET A 68 -3.49 -9.49 -17.22
N HIS A 69 -2.35 -8.80 -17.26
CA HIS A 69 -1.47 -8.81 -18.44
C HIS A 69 -0.52 -10.00 -18.46
N THR A 70 0.05 -10.38 -17.32
CA THR A 70 1.13 -11.37 -17.25
C THR A 70 0.62 -12.78 -16.96
N GLY A 71 -0.57 -12.92 -16.38
CA GLY A 71 -1.09 -14.18 -15.86
C GLY A 71 -0.40 -14.64 -14.57
N LYS A 72 0.54 -13.86 -14.03
CA LYS A 72 1.28 -14.16 -12.79
C LYS A 72 0.92 -13.12 -11.75
N LEU A 73 0.37 -13.56 -10.62
CA LEU A 73 0.09 -12.68 -9.50
C LEU A 73 1.33 -12.65 -8.60
N GLN A 74 2.07 -11.55 -8.63
CA GLN A 74 3.14 -11.30 -7.67
C GLN A 74 2.56 -10.56 -6.47
N VAL A 75 2.05 -11.34 -5.50
CA VAL A 75 1.61 -10.84 -4.19
C VAL A 75 2.83 -10.66 -3.28
N GLY A 76 3.53 -9.55 -3.44
CA GLY A 76 4.59 -9.12 -2.52
C GLY A 76 4.24 -7.76 -1.91
N GLY A 77 4.54 -7.55 -0.62
CA GLY A 77 4.46 -6.23 0.03
C GLY A 77 3.14 -5.92 0.75
N VAL A 78 2.04 -6.62 0.43
CA VAL A 78 0.72 -6.38 1.07
C VAL A 78 0.73 -6.77 2.54
N THR A 79 1.31 -7.94 2.87
CA THR A 79 1.37 -8.43 4.26
C THR A 79 2.27 -7.54 5.10
N GLU A 80 3.41 -7.15 4.53
CA GLU A 80 4.38 -6.24 5.15
C GLU A 80 3.75 -4.87 5.41
N ALA A 81 3.00 -4.32 4.45
CA ALA A 81 2.30 -3.05 4.61
C ALA A 81 1.26 -3.12 5.73
N GLN A 82 0.45 -4.18 5.78
CA GLN A 82 -0.54 -4.40 6.84
C GLN A 82 0.14 -4.54 8.22
N ALA A 83 1.25 -5.27 8.30
CA ALA A 83 2.02 -5.43 9.54
C ALA A 83 2.61 -4.09 10.03
N LEU A 84 3.13 -3.27 9.12
CA LEU A 84 3.65 -1.93 9.43
C LEU A 84 2.56 -1.00 9.96
N VAL A 85 1.37 -1.03 9.37
CA VAL A 85 0.20 -0.29 9.88
C VAL A 85 -0.20 -0.79 11.27
N GLY A 86 -0.17 -2.11 11.51
CA GLY A 86 -0.39 -2.68 12.83
C GLY A 86 0.61 -2.16 13.87
N ILE A 87 1.90 -2.13 13.53
CA ILE A 87 2.96 -1.58 14.39
C ILE A 87 2.74 -0.08 14.66
N PHE A 88 2.34 0.70 13.64
CA PHE A 88 2.02 2.11 13.80
C PHE A 88 0.93 2.31 14.87
N TYR A 89 -0.17 1.57 14.80
CA TYR A 89 -1.24 1.67 15.80
C TYR A 89 -0.81 1.22 17.19
N LEU A 90 0.06 0.22 17.30
CA LEU A 90 0.63 -0.16 18.59
C LEU A 90 1.47 0.97 19.19
N ILE A 91 2.28 1.67 18.38
CA ILE A 91 3.05 2.83 18.83
C ILE A 91 2.11 3.96 19.28
N CYS A 92 1.08 4.29 18.49
CA CYS A 92 0.07 5.26 18.88
C CYS A 92 -0.63 4.87 20.19
N GLY A 93 -0.97 3.59 20.36
CA GLY A 93 -1.64 3.09 21.56
C GLY A 93 -0.78 3.16 22.82
N VAL A 94 0.54 2.95 22.71
CA VAL A 94 1.47 2.95 23.85
C VAL A 94 1.99 4.35 24.18
N PHE A 95 2.30 5.16 23.16
CA PHE A 95 2.99 6.45 23.33
C PHE A 95 2.13 7.68 23.01
N GLY A 96 0.94 7.48 22.44
CA GLY A 96 0.08 8.54 21.94
C GLY A 96 0.50 9.07 20.56
N GLU A 97 -0.41 9.83 19.93
CA GLU A 97 -0.19 10.45 18.61
C GLU A 97 0.96 11.49 18.63
N ASP A 98 1.15 12.16 19.78
CA ASP A 98 2.23 13.12 20.00
C ASP A 98 3.63 12.53 19.84
N PHE A 99 3.77 11.20 19.89
CA PHE A 99 5.03 10.53 19.60
C PHE A 99 5.56 10.91 18.22
N PHE A 100 4.69 11.01 17.21
CA PHE A 100 5.08 11.30 15.83
C PHE A 100 5.24 12.80 15.56
N ARG A 101 4.64 13.66 16.39
CA ARG A 101 4.74 15.13 16.28
C ARG A 101 6.05 15.68 16.86
N LYS A 102 6.77 14.89 17.66
CA LYS A 102 8.07 15.29 18.21
C LYS A 102 9.14 15.30 17.14
N ASP A 103 10.05 16.26 17.27
CA ASP A 103 11.25 16.33 16.46
C ASP A 103 12.05 15.03 16.56
N THR A 104 12.70 14.71 15.44
CA THR A 104 13.64 13.62 15.35
C THR A 104 15.04 14.07 15.78
N LEU A 105 15.79 13.16 16.39
CA LEU A 105 17.19 13.37 16.74
C LEU A 105 18.11 13.26 15.50
N PHE A 106 17.62 12.68 14.41
CA PHE A 106 18.44 12.38 13.23
C PHE A 106 18.54 13.57 12.25
N ILE A 107 17.48 14.36 12.12
CA ILE A 107 17.36 15.46 11.14
C ILE A 107 16.68 16.66 11.83
N PRO A 108 17.43 17.69 12.24
CA PRO A 108 16.85 18.87 12.90
C PRO A 108 15.77 19.54 12.04
N GLY A 109 14.66 19.96 12.66
CA GLY A 109 13.54 20.60 11.99
C GLY A 109 12.55 19.63 11.31
N TRP A 110 12.75 18.32 11.49
CA TRP A 110 11.84 17.29 10.99
C TRP A 110 11.23 16.52 12.14
N THR A 111 9.93 16.27 12.05
CA THR A 111 9.20 15.41 12.96
C THR A 111 9.37 13.95 12.57
N ARG A 112 9.19 13.05 13.54
CA ARG A 112 9.23 11.59 13.28
C ARG A 112 8.13 11.15 12.31
N GLY A 113 6.97 11.81 12.37
CA GLY A 113 5.83 11.57 11.49
C GLY A 113 6.14 11.92 10.04
N GLU A 114 6.78 13.06 9.79
CA GLU A 114 7.20 13.44 8.43
C GLU A 114 8.16 12.41 7.84
N LEU A 115 9.19 11.99 8.60
CA LEU A 115 10.13 10.97 8.14
C LEU A 115 9.44 9.66 7.79
N LEU A 116 8.47 9.23 8.62
CA LEU A 116 7.69 8.03 8.36
C LEU A 116 6.89 8.15 7.06
N VAL A 117 6.19 9.28 6.84
CA VAL A 117 5.39 9.49 5.62
C VAL A 117 6.26 9.48 4.38
N TYR A 118 7.43 10.13 4.41
CA TYR A 118 8.36 10.11 3.29
C TYR A 118 8.92 8.71 3.02
N ALA A 119 9.26 7.95 4.06
CA ALA A 119 9.72 6.57 3.90
C ALA A 119 8.64 5.68 3.26
N VAL A 120 7.38 5.82 3.70
CA VAL A 120 6.23 5.10 3.13
C VAL A 120 6.01 5.51 1.68
N LEU A 121 6.01 6.81 1.37
CA LEU A 121 5.82 7.32 0.01
C LEU A 121 6.89 6.81 -0.94
N ILE A 122 8.17 6.85 -0.54
CA ILE A 122 9.29 6.34 -1.35
C ILE A 122 9.12 4.84 -1.57
N GLY A 123 8.87 4.06 -0.51
CA GLY A 123 8.69 2.61 -0.61
C GLY A 123 7.52 2.23 -1.52
N ALA A 124 6.36 2.86 -1.33
CA ALA A 124 5.18 2.64 -2.17
C ALA A 124 5.43 3.04 -3.64
N SER A 125 6.13 4.13 -3.88
CA SER A 125 6.46 4.57 -5.24
C SER A 125 7.41 3.60 -5.94
N LEU A 126 8.40 3.05 -5.23
CA LEU A 126 9.32 2.04 -5.76
C LEU A 126 8.61 0.74 -6.11
N LEU A 127 7.68 0.28 -5.27
CA LEU A 127 6.84 -0.88 -5.54
C LEU A 127 5.94 -0.65 -6.75
N CYS A 128 5.26 0.51 -6.82
CA CYS A 128 4.46 0.88 -7.99
C CYS A 128 5.31 0.88 -9.27
N ALA A 129 6.51 1.46 -9.23
CA ALA A 129 7.41 1.49 -10.37
C ALA A 129 7.86 0.09 -10.80
N TYR A 130 8.15 -0.80 -9.84
CA TYR A 130 8.47 -2.20 -10.10
C TYR A 130 7.32 -2.92 -10.81
N ASP A 131 6.09 -2.77 -10.34
CA ASP A 131 4.91 -3.39 -10.97
C ASP A 131 4.66 -2.85 -12.38
N ILE A 132 4.83 -1.54 -12.59
CA ILE A 132 4.70 -0.92 -13.91
C ILE A 132 5.77 -1.47 -14.86
N LEU A 133 7.03 -1.54 -14.42
CA LEU A 133 8.14 -2.04 -15.24
C LEU A 133 7.93 -3.50 -15.61
N THR A 134 7.58 -4.36 -14.65
CA THR A 134 7.31 -5.78 -14.92
C THR A 134 6.15 -5.95 -15.91
N CYS A 135 5.08 -5.17 -15.77
CA CYS A 135 3.96 -5.16 -16.71
C CYS A 135 4.40 -4.74 -18.12
N LEU A 136 5.23 -3.69 -18.25
CA LEU A 136 5.74 -3.22 -19.54
C LEU A 136 6.64 -4.25 -20.23
N PHE A 137 7.53 -4.91 -19.50
CA PHE A 137 8.39 -5.95 -20.08
C PHE A 137 7.61 -7.20 -20.46
N ALA A 138 6.66 -7.63 -19.63
CA ALA A 138 5.83 -8.79 -19.94
C ALA A 138 4.85 -8.55 -21.10
N SER A 139 4.42 -7.30 -21.33
CA SER A 139 3.64 -6.90 -22.51
C SER A 139 4.44 -7.11 -23.81
N LYS A 140 5.76 -6.85 -23.80
CA LYS A 140 6.62 -7.07 -24.98
C LYS A 140 6.75 -8.54 -25.34
N ASP A 141 6.71 -9.44 -24.37
CA ASP A 141 6.81 -10.88 -24.60
C ASP A 141 5.50 -11.51 -25.09
N LYS A 142 4.35 -10.83 -24.92
CA LYS A 142 3.00 -11.38 -25.19
C LYS A 142 2.30 -10.87 -26.44
N VAL A 143 2.96 -10.09 -27.30
CA VAL A 143 2.38 -9.68 -28.61
C VAL A 143 2.03 -10.89 -29.51
N HIS A 144 2.43 -12.12 -29.17
CA HIS A 144 2.24 -13.30 -30.02
C HIS A 144 1.38 -14.45 -29.52
N THR A 145 0.72 -14.42 -28.35
CA THR A 145 -0.08 -15.60 -27.93
C THR A 145 -1.45 -15.24 -27.35
N SER A 146 -2.44 -15.41 -28.22
CA SER A 146 -3.87 -15.68 -28.01
C SER A 146 -4.41 -15.67 -26.58
N PHE A 147 -5.47 -14.89 -26.38
CA PHE A 147 -6.53 -15.14 -25.41
C PHE A 147 -7.05 -16.57 -25.56
N GLY A 148 -6.52 -17.50 -24.76
CA GLY A 148 -7.07 -18.84 -24.60
C GLY A 148 -7.25 -19.08 -23.11
N TYR A 149 -8.44 -18.81 -22.59
CA TYR A 149 -8.86 -19.33 -21.30
C TYR A 149 -8.94 -20.86 -21.43
N ARG A 150 -8.09 -21.57 -20.70
CA ARG A 150 -8.25 -22.97 -20.32
C ARG A 150 -8.32 -23.04 -18.81
#